data_AF-A0A364L219-F1
#
_entry.id   AF-A0A364L219-F1
#
_cell.length_a   1.000
_cell.length_b   1.000
_cell.length_c   1.000
_cell.angle_alpha   90.00
_cell.angle_beta   90.00
_cell.angle_gamma   90.00
#
_symmetry.space_group_name_H-M   'P 1'
#
loop_
_entity.id
_entity.type
_entity.pdbx_description
1 polymer ?
#
loop_
_entity_poly.entity_id
_entity_poly.type
_entity_poly.pdbx_seq_one_letter_code
_entity_poly.pdbx_strand_id
1 'polypeptide(L)'
;MNHFSLIAFACTWLLQTQVTSSLPTSNLEKRTARTSPPSGCLVVRGSGTQSGEYSTLSAAVTALGSSTANTCIFIYSGTYNEALRIAYGGALTFYGEQKYNTVTITRNESSTEAGNLDDSSAVNVVSSNFRAYNINFSNKHGQGAQAVALTANGDQQGYYACGFYGYQDTLYAKA
;
A
#
# COMPACT_ATOMS: atom_id res chain seq x y z
N MET A 1 91.96 -26.16 -7.36
CA MET A 1 90.94 -27.22 -7.15
C MET A 1 89.72 -26.54 -6.54
N ASN A 2 88.60 -26.59 -7.28
CA ASN A 2 87.17 -26.52 -6.90
C ASN A 2 86.74 -25.43 -5.88
N HIS A 3 85.70 -24.63 -6.10
CA HIS A 3 84.37 -24.97 -6.56
C HIS A 3 83.65 -23.71 -7.11
N PHE A 4 82.98 -23.85 -8.26
CA PHE A 4 81.95 -22.93 -8.72
C PHE A 4 80.64 -23.24 -8.00
N SER A 5 79.92 -22.21 -7.54
CA SER A 5 78.55 -22.34 -7.04
C SER A 5 77.64 -21.41 -7.85
N LEU A 6 76.77 -21.99 -8.68
CA LEU A 6 75.71 -21.27 -9.39
C LEU A 6 74.51 -21.12 -8.46
N ILE A 7 74.06 -19.88 -8.26
CA ILE A 7 72.78 -19.58 -7.59
C ILE A 7 71.73 -19.39 -8.69
N ALA A 8 70.77 -20.30 -8.75
CA ALA A 8 69.60 -20.20 -9.61
C ALA A 8 68.52 -19.37 -8.91
N PHE A 9 68.09 -18.27 -9.52
CA PHE A 9 66.92 -17.49 -9.08
C PHE A 9 65.63 -18.14 -9.62
N ALA A 10 64.85 -18.75 -8.74
CA ALA A 10 63.50 -19.20 -9.06
C ALA A 10 62.53 -18.01 -8.96
N CYS A 11 61.98 -17.58 -10.10
CA CYS A 11 60.96 -16.54 -10.18
C CYS A 11 59.58 -17.17 -9.91
N THR A 12 59.09 -17.06 -8.67
CA THR A 12 57.76 -17.51 -8.27
C THR A 12 56.70 -16.52 -8.75
N TRP A 13 55.90 -16.93 -9.73
CA TRP A 13 54.69 -16.21 -10.14
C TRP A 13 53.62 -16.34 -9.05
N LEU A 14 53.23 -15.22 -8.43
CA LEU A 14 52.03 -15.15 -7.60
C LEU A 14 50.79 -15.18 -8.53
N LEU A 15 49.99 -16.24 -8.45
CA LEU A 15 48.64 -16.25 -9.02
C LEU A 15 47.73 -15.42 -8.09
N GLN A 16 47.41 -14.19 -8.49
CA GLN A 16 46.38 -13.42 -7.82
C GLN A 16 45.01 -13.99 -8.22
N THR A 17 44.33 -14.72 -7.34
CA THR A 17 42.93 -15.11 -7.54
C THR A 17 42.07 -13.86 -7.38
N GLN A 18 41.53 -13.34 -8.49
CA GLN A 18 40.53 -12.28 -8.43
C GLN A 18 39.19 -12.88 -7.97
N VAL A 19 38.77 -12.52 -6.77
CA VAL A 19 37.41 -12.83 -6.28
C VAL A 19 36.48 -11.79 -6.90
N THR A 20 35.80 -12.15 -7.99
CA THR A 20 34.72 -11.34 -8.54
C THR A 20 33.47 -11.56 -7.69
N SER A 21 33.19 -10.64 -6.76
CA SER A 21 31.91 -10.63 -6.03
C SER A 21 30.82 -10.06 -6.94
N SER A 22 30.03 -10.92 -7.58
CA SER A 22 28.80 -10.49 -8.25
C SER A 22 27.70 -10.30 -7.22
N LEU A 23 27.08 -9.11 -7.18
CA LEU A 23 25.89 -8.85 -6.38
C LEU A 23 24.75 -9.77 -6.87
N PRO A 24 23.96 -10.38 -5.97
CA PRO A 24 22.80 -11.15 -6.38
C PRO A 24 21.79 -10.21 -7.04
N THR A 25 21.57 -10.38 -8.34
CA THR A 25 20.46 -9.77 -9.05
C THR A 25 19.20 -10.53 -8.67
N SER A 26 18.47 -10.05 -7.66
CA SER A 26 17.14 -10.56 -7.38
C SER A 26 16.24 -10.21 -8.58
N ASN A 27 15.80 -11.21 -9.33
CA ASN A 27 14.77 -11.01 -10.34
C ASN A 27 13.54 -10.41 -9.66
N LEU A 28 13.07 -9.27 -10.16
CA LEU A 28 11.81 -8.69 -9.71
C LEU A 28 10.68 -9.59 -10.25
N GLU A 29 10.26 -10.57 -9.45
CA GLU A 29 9.09 -11.34 -9.80
C GLU A 29 7.85 -10.44 -9.69
N LYS A 30 7.15 -10.30 -10.81
CA LYS A 30 5.86 -9.62 -10.85
C LYS A 30 4.92 -10.39 -9.91
N ARG A 31 4.44 -9.73 -8.85
CA ARG A 31 3.43 -10.34 -7.97
C ARG A 31 2.23 -10.80 -8.79
N THR A 32 1.82 -12.05 -8.56
CA THR A 32 0.60 -12.62 -9.11
C THR A 32 -0.58 -11.73 -8.74
N ALA A 33 -1.44 -11.49 -9.73
CA ALA A 33 -2.66 -10.70 -9.59
C ALA A 33 -3.53 -11.27 -8.44
N ARG A 34 -3.95 -10.42 -7.50
CA ARG A 34 -4.79 -10.83 -6.37
C ARG A 34 -6.27 -10.79 -6.73
N THR A 35 -6.81 -11.90 -7.22
CA THR A 35 -8.22 -12.01 -7.65
C THR A 35 -9.15 -12.63 -6.61
N SER A 36 -8.65 -12.94 -5.41
CA SER A 36 -9.42 -13.55 -4.34
C SER A 36 -8.92 -13.08 -2.97
N PRO A 37 -9.78 -13.13 -1.92
CA PRO A 37 -9.41 -12.72 -0.58
C PRO A 37 -8.30 -13.62 0.00
N PRO A 38 -7.24 -13.03 0.59
CA PRO A 38 -6.30 -13.78 1.42
C PRO A 38 -7.00 -14.38 2.65
N SER A 39 -6.44 -15.45 3.20
CA SER A 39 -6.96 -16.08 4.41
C SER A 39 -6.99 -15.08 5.58
N GLY A 40 -8.10 -15.06 6.32
CA GLY A 40 -8.30 -14.21 7.50
C GLY A 40 -8.72 -12.77 7.21
N CYS A 41 -8.82 -12.34 5.95
CA CYS A 41 -9.35 -11.01 5.65
C CYS A 41 -10.87 -10.96 5.70
N LEU A 42 -11.42 -9.86 6.21
CA LEU A 42 -12.83 -9.53 5.94
C LEU A 42 -13.00 -9.23 4.45
N VAL A 43 -14.18 -9.52 3.91
CA VAL A 43 -14.45 -9.39 2.47
C VAL A 43 -15.52 -8.34 2.23
N VAL A 44 -15.22 -7.37 1.38
CA VAL A 44 -16.14 -6.34 0.93
C VAL A 44 -16.47 -6.55 -0.55
N ARG A 45 -17.76 -6.62 -0.88
CA ARG A 45 -18.26 -6.74 -2.24
C ARG A 45 -19.51 -5.88 -2.40
N GLY A 46 -19.43 -4.79 -3.17
CA GLY A 46 -20.55 -3.86 -3.29
C GLY A 46 -21.78 -4.46 -3.98
N SER A 47 -21.57 -5.19 -5.08
CA SER A 47 -22.64 -5.85 -5.84
C SER A 47 -22.54 -7.37 -5.74
N GLY A 48 -23.68 -8.03 -5.52
CA GLY A 48 -23.73 -9.48 -5.37
C GLY A 48 -23.09 -10.00 -4.07
N THR A 49 -23.17 -9.20 -2.99
CA THR A 49 -22.67 -9.55 -1.65
C THR A 49 -23.12 -10.95 -1.25
N GLN A 50 -22.19 -11.78 -0.80
CA GLN A 50 -22.47 -13.15 -0.37
C GLN A 50 -22.63 -13.23 1.15
N SER A 51 -23.14 -14.36 1.65
CA SER A 51 -23.24 -14.60 3.09
C SER A 51 -21.85 -14.56 3.74
N GLY A 52 -21.71 -13.78 4.81
CA GLY A 52 -20.43 -13.57 5.50
C GLY A 52 -19.54 -12.47 4.89
N GLU A 53 -19.97 -11.82 3.82
CA GLU A 53 -19.31 -10.64 3.24
C GLU A 53 -20.04 -9.34 3.66
N TYR A 54 -19.35 -8.20 3.49
CA TYR A 54 -19.91 -6.88 3.71
C TYR A 54 -20.19 -6.16 2.38
N SER A 55 -21.31 -5.46 2.30
CA SER A 55 -21.64 -4.66 1.11
C SER A 55 -20.91 -3.31 1.07
N THR A 56 -20.42 -2.82 2.21
CA THR A 56 -19.75 -1.51 2.35
C THR A 56 -18.44 -1.62 3.13
N LEU A 57 -17.51 -0.70 2.86
CA LEU A 57 -16.27 -0.61 3.64
C LEU A 57 -16.55 -0.16 5.06
N SER A 58 -17.50 0.76 5.27
CA SER A 58 -17.87 1.24 6.60
C SER A 58 -18.31 0.09 7.51
N ALA A 59 -19.12 -0.84 6.99
CA ALA A 59 -19.58 -2.00 7.74
C ALA A 59 -18.41 -2.95 8.09
N ALA A 60 -17.51 -3.20 7.14
CA ALA A 60 -16.35 -4.05 7.38
C ALA A 60 -15.37 -3.43 8.38
N VAL A 61 -15.10 -2.11 8.29
CA VAL A 61 -14.26 -1.39 9.25
C VAL A 61 -14.88 -1.40 10.64
N THR A 62 -16.20 -1.21 10.74
CA THR A 62 -16.93 -1.29 12.01
C THR A 62 -16.82 -2.68 12.63
N ALA A 63 -16.91 -3.73 11.80
CA ALA A 63 -16.85 -5.12 12.26
C ALA A 63 -15.47 -5.54 12.80
N LEU A 64 -14.39 -4.82 12.46
CA LEU A 64 -13.08 -5.04 13.08
C LEU A 64 -13.07 -4.77 14.58
N GLY A 65 -13.95 -3.87 15.04
CA GLY A 65 -14.00 -3.40 16.42
C GLY A 65 -12.68 -2.79 16.90
N SER A 66 -12.50 -2.78 18.23
CA SER A 66 -11.28 -2.29 18.87
C SER A 66 -10.31 -3.45 19.10
N SER A 67 -9.19 -3.46 18.37
CA SER A 67 -8.14 -4.46 18.52
C SER A 67 -6.79 -3.90 18.07
N THR A 68 -5.72 -4.57 18.50
CA THR A 68 -4.33 -4.31 18.09
C THR A 68 -3.76 -5.44 17.23
N ALA A 69 -4.53 -6.48 16.98
CA ALA A 69 -4.11 -7.61 16.15
C ALA A 69 -3.89 -7.15 14.69
N ASN A 70 -2.98 -7.84 14.00
CA ASN A 70 -2.81 -7.61 12.56
C ASN A 70 -4.02 -8.18 11.83
N THR A 71 -4.60 -7.38 10.93
CA THR A 71 -5.81 -7.78 10.19
C THR A 71 -5.81 -7.22 8.77
N CYS A 72 -6.76 -7.68 7.96
CA CYS A 72 -6.91 -7.24 6.59
C CYS A 72 -8.36 -7.19 6.12
N ILE A 73 -8.60 -6.33 5.13
CA ILE A 73 -9.86 -6.27 4.37
C ILE A 73 -9.52 -6.46 2.90
N PHE A 74 -10.18 -7.41 2.26
CA PHE A 74 -10.16 -7.59 0.82
C PHE A 74 -11.40 -6.95 0.19
N ILE A 75 -11.22 -6.19 -0.88
CA ILE A 75 -12.26 -5.38 -1.51
C ILE A 75 -12.36 -5.80 -2.98
N TYR A 76 -13.50 -6.34 -3.38
CA TYR A 76 -13.76 -6.65 -4.79
C TYR A 76 -13.88 -5.38 -5.64
N SER A 77 -13.66 -5.53 -6.95
CA SER A 77 -13.80 -4.43 -7.91
C SER A 77 -15.16 -3.75 -7.79
N GLY A 78 -15.15 -2.41 -7.79
CA GLY A 78 -16.35 -1.62 -7.61
C GLY A 78 -16.05 -0.16 -7.31
N THR A 79 -17.09 0.67 -7.37
CA THR A 79 -17.05 2.06 -6.89
C THR A 79 -17.88 2.15 -5.61
N TYR A 80 -17.24 2.61 -4.54
CA TYR A 80 -17.78 2.73 -3.20
C TYR A 80 -17.89 4.22 -2.86
N ASN A 81 -19.12 4.75 -2.85
CA ASN A 81 -19.37 6.15 -2.50
C ASN A 81 -19.56 6.27 -0.99
N GLU A 82 -18.47 6.42 -0.25
CA GLU A 82 -18.42 6.36 1.21
C GLU A 82 -17.45 7.41 1.76
N ALA A 83 -17.75 7.90 2.96
CA ALA A 83 -16.84 8.70 3.78
C ALA A 83 -16.31 7.82 4.91
N LEU A 84 -15.01 7.51 4.91
CA LEU A 84 -14.41 6.57 5.86
C LEU A 84 -13.46 7.28 6.81
N ARG A 85 -13.58 6.99 8.10
CA ARG A 85 -12.54 7.26 9.10
C ARG A 85 -12.00 5.94 9.62
N ILE A 86 -10.72 5.66 9.35
CA ILE A 86 -10.06 4.40 9.73
C ILE A 86 -9.21 4.65 10.98
N ALA A 87 -9.74 4.26 12.13
CA ALA A 87 -9.10 4.40 13.44
C ALA A 87 -8.99 3.04 14.15
N TYR A 88 -8.20 2.14 13.57
CA TYR A 88 -7.89 0.81 14.08
C TYR A 88 -6.55 0.82 14.82
N GLY A 89 -6.47 0.12 15.96
CA GLY A 89 -5.29 0.13 16.84
C GLY A 89 -4.13 -0.75 16.37
N GLY A 90 -4.39 -1.74 15.51
CA GLY A 90 -3.40 -2.67 14.97
C GLY A 90 -2.96 -2.34 13.55
N ALA A 91 -2.09 -3.17 12.98
CA ALA A 91 -1.74 -3.05 11.56
C ALA A 91 -2.91 -3.55 10.70
N LEU A 92 -3.49 -2.64 9.91
CA LEU A 92 -4.59 -2.92 9.00
C LEU A 92 -4.12 -2.84 7.55
N THR A 93 -4.37 -3.91 6.79
CA THR A 93 -4.08 -3.92 5.34
C THR A 93 -5.35 -4.01 4.49
N PHE A 94 -5.52 -3.04 3.60
CA PHE A 94 -6.54 -3.08 2.55
C PHE A 94 -5.95 -3.65 1.27
N TYR A 95 -6.65 -4.63 0.71
CA TYR A 95 -6.33 -5.26 -0.55
C TYR A 95 -7.46 -5.05 -1.54
N GLY A 96 -7.24 -4.25 -2.58
CA GLY A 96 -8.12 -4.23 -3.73
C GLY A 96 -7.92 -5.49 -4.58
N GLU A 97 -9.01 -6.01 -5.14
CA GLU A 97 -8.96 -7.03 -6.18
C GLU A 97 -8.11 -6.52 -7.35
N GLN A 98 -7.14 -7.32 -7.74
CA GLN A 98 -6.14 -6.97 -8.73
C GLN A 98 -6.20 -7.97 -9.88
N LYS A 99 -7.05 -7.68 -10.87
CA LYS A 99 -6.76 -7.94 -12.29
C LYS A 99 -6.29 -6.64 -12.97
N TYR A 100 -6.88 -5.52 -12.53
CA TYR A 100 -6.53 -4.12 -12.76
C TYR A 100 -6.79 -3.33 -11.46
N ASN A 101 -6.31 -2.07 -11.33
CA ASN A 101 -6.65 -1.23 -10.17
C ASN A 101 -8.06 -0.62 -10.35
N THR A 102 -9.09 -1.43 -10.08
CA THR A 102 -10.51 -1.15 -10.37
C THR A 102 -11.35 -0.86 -9.13
N VAL A 103 -10.79 -1.03 -7.93
CA VAL A 103 -11.46 -0.63 -6.69
C VAL A 103 -11.34 0.88 -6.53
N THR A 104 -12.47 1.58 -6.41
CA THR A 104 -12.50 3.03 -6.20
C THR A 104 -13.34 3.38 -4.99
N ILE A 105 -12.74 4.06 -4.01
CA ILE A 105 -13.45 4.69 -2.91
C ILE A 105 -13.57 6.17 -3.26
N THR A 106 -14.79 6.68 -3.30
CA THR A 106 -15.07 8.03 -3.79
C THR A 106 -15.95 8.81 -2.83
N ARG A 107 -15.77 10.13 -2.86
CA ARG A 107 -16.70 11.12 -2.30
C ARG A 107 -16.87 12.28 -3.28
N ASN A 108 -17.79 13.20 -2.99
CA ASN A 108 -17.99 14.42 -3.74
C ASN A 108 -18.34 15.56 -2.78
N GLU A 109 -17.34 16.09 -2.07
CA GLU A 109 -17.56 17.07 -0.99
C GLU A 109 -16.31 17.89 -0.72
N SER A 110 -16.46 19.21 -0.59
CA SER A 110 -15.39 20.14 -0.23
C SER A 110 -15.21 20.28 1.28
N SER A 111 -14.08 20.85 1.69
CA SER A 111 -13.82 21.22 3.09
C SER A 111 -14.71 22.33 3.60
N THR A 112 -15.25 23.18 2.71
CA THR A 112 -16.22 24.21 3.11
C THR A 112 -17.56 23.57 3.47
N GLU A 113 -18.00 22.56 2.71
CA GLU A 113 -19.21 21.78 2.99
C GLU A 113 -19.03 20.89 4.22
N ALA A 114 -17.89 20.19 4.31
CA ALA A 114 -17.58 19.28 5.41
C ALA A 114 -17.13 20.00 6.70
N GLY A 115 -16.87 21.30 6.65
CA GLY A 115 -16.41 22.13 7.77
C GLY A 115 -14.90 22.12 8.04
N ASN A 116 -14.16 21.12 7.57
CA ASN A 116 -12.69 21.09 7.61
C ASN A 116 -12.09 20.14 6.55
N LEU A 117 -10.76 20.15 6.40
CA LEU A 117 -10.03 19.32 5.43
C LEU A 117 -10.16 17.82 5.72
N ASP A 118 -9.96 17.41 6.98
CA ASP A 118 -10.02 16.00 7.39
C ASP A 118 -11.39 15.40 7.07
N ASP A 119 -12.46 16.12 7.39
CA ASP A 119 -13.84 15.69 7.19
C ASP A 119 -14.28 15.79 5.73
N SER A 120 -13.54 16.49 4.84
CA SER A 120 -13.77 16.45 3.39
C SER A 120 -13.25 15.17 2.73
N SER A 121 -12.43 14.40 3.44
CA SER A 121 -11.77 13.20 2.89
C SER A 121 -12.78 12.15 2.43
N ALA A 122 -12.54 11.50 1.29
CA ALA A 122 -13.20 10.22 1.03
C ALA A 122 -12.74 9.16 2.04
N VAL A 123 -11.43 9.14 2.34
CA VAL A 123 -10.86 8.28 3.38
C VAL A 123 -9.89 9.06 4.26
N ASN A 124 -10.14 9.09 5.56
CA ASN A 124 -9.26 9.64 6.59
C ASN A 124 -8.65 8.50 7.41
N VAL A 125 -7.36 8.23 7.22
CA VAL A 125 -6.63 7.13 7.85
C VAL A 125 -5.83 7.64 9.04
N VAL A 126 -6.36 7.40 10.25
CA VAL A 126 -5.69 7.76 11.51
C VAL A 126 -4.88 6.60 12.09
N SER A 127 -5.05 5.40 11.51
CA SER A 127 -4.37 4.19 11.97
C SER A 127 -2.90 4.21 11.58
N SER A 128 -2.00 3.99 12.54
CA SER A 128 -0.59 3.72 12.24
C SER A 128 -0.42 2.34 11.60
N ASN A 129 0.66 2.15 10.84
CA ASN A 129 0.97 0.90 10.12
C ASN A 129 -0.09 0.47 9.09
N PHE A 130 -0.98 1.38 8.68
CA PHE A 130 -1.97 1.10 7.65
C PHE A 130 -1.30 0.87 6.29
N ARG A 131 -1.82 -0.11 5.54
CA ARG A 131 -1.35 -0.40 4.18
C ARG A 131 -2.52 -0.51 3.22
N ALA A 132 -2.41 0.09 2.04
CA ALA A 132 -3.37 -0.11 0.96
C ALA A 132 -2.66 -0.59 -0.31
N TYR A 133 -3.27 -1.55 -1.00
CA TYR A 133 -2.79 -2.09 -2.26
C TYR A 133 -3.88 -2.02 -3.33
N ASN A 134 -3.57 -1.48 -4.50
CA ASN A 134 -4.44 -1.52 -5.68
C ASN A 134 -5.84 -0.94 -5.43
N ILE A 135 -5.89 0.26 -4.83
CA ILE A 135 -7.12 1.01 -4.55
C ILE A 135 -6.99 2.44 -5.06
N ASN A 136 -8.04 2.94 -5.70
CA ASN A 136 -8.20 4.33 -6.08
C ASN A 136 -8.95 5.09 -4.98
N PHE A 137 -8.40 6.21 -4.51
CA PHE A 137 -9.06 7.15 -3.62
C PHE A 137 -9.43 8.40 -4.42
N SER A 138 -10.68 8.82 -4.37
CA SER A 138 -11.19 9.91 -5.22
C SER A 138 -12.06 10.90 -4.45
N ASN A 139 -11.88 12.19 -4.70
CA ASN A 139 -12.88 13.21 -4.38
C ASN A 139 -13.26 13.96 -5.65
N LYS A 140 -14.55 13.91 -5.99
CA LYS A 140 -15.08 14.39 -7.28
C LYS A 140 -15.59 15.83 -7.23
N HIS A 141 -15.39 16.55 -6.12
CA HIS A 141 -15.89 17.94 -5.94
C HIS A 141 -15.59 18.85 -7.14
N GLY A 142 -14.38 18.77 -7.69
CA GLY A 142 -13.99 19.61 -8.82
C GLY A 142 -13.13 20.80 -8.42
N GLN A 143 -12.99 21.75 -9.34
CA GLN A 143 -12.32 23.02 -9.07
C GLN A 143 -13.21 23.93 -8.21
N GLY A 144 -12.59 24.77 -7.37
CA GLY A 144 -13.29 25.86 -6.68
C GLY A 144 -13.17 25.84 -5.15
N ALA A 145 -12.80 24.70 -4.55
CA ALA A 145 -12.53 24.57 -3.12
C ALA A 145 -11.62 23.37 -2.82
N GLN A 146 -11.02 23.32 -1.64
CA GLN A 146 -10.26 22.16 -1.19
C GLN A 146 -11.18 20.95 -1.00
N ALA A 147 -10.78 19.78 -1.48
CA ALA A 147 -11.57 18.57 -1.41
C ALA A 147 -10.66 17.33 -1.39
N VAL A 148 -10.49 16.75 -0.20
CA VAL A 148 -9.47 15.72 0.02
C VAL A 148 -9.97 14.35 -0.46
N ALA A 149 -9.16 13.61 -1.20
CA ALA A 149 -9.45 12.22 -1.54
C ALA A 149 -8.98 11.27 -0.44
N LEU A 150 -7.74 11.46 0.04
CA LEU A 150 -7.18 10.70 1.14
C LEU A 150 -6.45 11.64 2.11
N THR A 151 -6.79 11.54 3.41
CA THR A 151 -5.94 12.05 4.49
C THR A 151 -5.17 10.89 5.10
N ALA A 152 -3.84 10.94 5.05
CA ALA A 152 -2.94 10.01 5.73
C ALA A 152 -2.48 10.68 7.03
N ASN A 153 -3.06 10.30 8.17
CA ASN A 153 -2.93 10.96 9.48
C ASN A 153 -2.46 9.96 10.56
N GLY A 154 -1.39 9.22 10.26
CA GLY A 154 -0.83 8.25 11.19
C GLY A 154 0.54 7.76 10.72
N ASP A 155 1.26 7.11 11.62
CA ASP A 155 2.65 6.74 11.39
C ASP A 155 2.81 5.50 10.50
N GLN A 156 3.90 5.43 9.77
CA GLN A 156 4.33 4.22 9.03
C GLN A 156 3.27 3.67 8.05
N GLN A 157 2.50 4.56 7.44
CA GLN A 157 1.51 4.19 6.43
C GLN A 157 2.17 3.90 5.08
N GLY A 158 1.58 2.97 4.30
CA GLY A 158 2.09 2.59 2.99
C GLY A 158 0.98 2.43 1.94
N TYR A 159 1.17 3.01 0.77
CA TYR A 159 0.20 2.98 -0.33
C TYR A 159 0.88 2.46 -1.59
N TYR A 160 0.44 1.30 -2.10
CA TYR A 160 1.14 0.54 -3.13
C TYR A 160 0.25 0.33 -4.35
N ALA A 161 0.68 0.86 -5.50
CA ALA A 161 -0.10 0.85 -6.72
C ALA A 161 -1.53 1.40 -6.52
N CYS A 162 -1.65 2.41 -5.66
CA CYS A 162 -2.88 3.17 -5.43
C CYS A 162 -2.97 4.36 -6.39
N GLY A 163 -4.20 4.80 -6.67
CA GLY A 163 -4.46 6.05 -7.37
C GLY A 163 -5.07 7.09 -6.43
N PHE A 164 -4.75 8.36 -6.64
CA PHE A 164 -5.32 9.49 -5.90
C PHE A 164 -5.87 10.49 -6.91
N TYR A 165 -7.17 10.78 -6.84
CA TYR A 165 -7.87 11.58 -7.86
C TYR A 165 -8.67 12.71 -7.20
N GLY A 166 -8.47 13.93 -7.68
CA GLY A 166 -9.10 15.14 -7.16
C GLY A 166 -8.58 16.37 -7.90
N TYR A 167 -8.87 17.54 -7.36
CA TYR A 167 -8.42 18.82 -7.90
C TYR A 167 -7.51 19.55 -6.89
N GLN A 168 -8.10 20.29 -5.93
CA GLN A 168 -7.36 20.97 -4.87
C GLN A 168 -7.29 20.09 -3.62
N ASP A 169 -6.09 19.97 -3.03
CA ASP A 169 -5.81 19.19 -1.82
C ASP A 169 -6.14 17.69 -1.91
N THR A 170 -5.93 17.10 -3.09
CA THR A 170 -6.26 15.69 -3.40
C THR A 170 -5.71 14.69 -2.37
N LEU A 171 -4.45 14.84 -1.96
CA LEU A 171 -3.79 13.98 -0.98
C LEU A 171 -3.27 14.85 0.17
N TYR A 172 -3.76 14.61 1.38
CA TYR A 172 -3.30 15.28 2.58
C TYR A 172 -2.44 14.33 3.44
N ALA A 173 -1.12 14.38 3.23
CA ALA A 173 -0.15 13.65 4.04
C ALA A 173 0.11 14.41 5.35
N LYS A 174 -0.73 14.16 6.35
CA LYS A 174 -0.81 14.86 7.63
C LYS A 174 0.07 14.13 8.64
N ALA A 175 1.20 14.75 9.00
CA ALA A 175 2.10 14.27 10.04
C ALA A 175 1.60 14.66 11.44
#